data_AF-A0A2V6NN06-F1
#
_entry.id   AF-A0A2V6NN06-F1
#
_cell.length_a   1.000
_cell.length_b   1.000
_cell.length_c   1.000
_cell.angle_alpha   90.00
_cell.angle_beta   90.00
_cell.angle_gamma   90.00
#
_symmetry.space_group_name_H-M   'P 1'
#
loop_
_entity.id
_entity.type
_entity.pdbx_description
1 polymer ?
#
loop_
_entity_poly.entity_id
_entity_poly.type
_entity_poly.pdbx_seq_one_letter_code
_entity_poly.pdbx_strand_id
1 'polypeptide(L)' 'MEALPYIQEFQGKTVVVKYGGAAMEQADLKDSFARDVILLRCVGINPVIVHGGGPQIGALMKRLGKEPQFV' A
#
# COMPACT_ATOMS: atom_id res chain seq x y z
N MET A 1 7.69 -26.09 -3.71
CA MET A 1 6.56 -26.39 -2.78
C MET A 1 6.59 -25.54 -1.51
N GLU A 2 7.44 -24.51 -1.41
CA GLU A 2 7.69 -23.81 -0.13
C GLU A 2 6.61 -22.78 0.25
N ALA A 3 5.87 -22.22 -0.70
CA ALA A 3 4.88 -21.15 -0.44
C ALA A 3 3.50 -21.65 0.01
N LEU A 4 3.13 -22.90 -0.32
CA LEU A 4 1.78 -23.44 -0.10
C LEU A 4 1.37 -23.46 1.39
N PRO A 5 2.23 -23.85 2.35
CA PRO A 5 1.88 -23.82 3.76
C PRO A 5 1.47 -22.43 4.25
N TYR A 6 2.16 -21.37 3.80
CA TYR A 6 1.83 -19.99 4.17
C TYR A 6 0.50 -19.54 3.56
N ILE A 7 0.25 -19.89 2.29
CA ILE A 7 -1.04 -19.58 1.64
C ILE A 7 -2.20 -20.19 2.42
N GLN A 8 -2.07 -21.47 2.81
CA GLN A 8 -3.09 -22.18 3.59
C GLN A 8 -3.29 -21.53 4.97
N GLU A 9 -2.21 -21.11 5.63
CA GLU A 9 -2.30 -20.44 6.94
C GLU A 9 -3.08 -19.12 6.89
N PHE A 10 -2.95 -18.36 5.80
CA PHE A 10 -3.59 -17.05 5.66
C PHE A 10 -4.88 -17.05 4.83
N GLN A 11 -5.27 -18.18 4.26
CA GLN A 11 -6.49 -18.30 3.48
C GLN A 11 -7.71 -17.87 4.32
N GLY A 12 -8.55 -16.99 3.75
CA GLY A 12 -9.72 -16.40 4.39
C GLY A 12 -9.42 -15.32 5.44
N LYS A 13 -8.15 -15.14 5.86
CA LYS A 13 -7.79 -14.10 6.84
C LYS A 13 -7.74 -12.72 6.21
N THR A 14 -8.06 -11.71 7.01
CA THR A 14 -7.86 -10.30 6.65
C THR A 14 -6.46 -9.86 7.00
N VAL A 15 -5.76 -9.26 6.03
CA VAL A 15 -4.41 -8.72 6.21
C VAL A 15 -4.42 -7.22 5.91
N VAL A 16 -4.12 -6.40 6.91
CA VAL A 16 -4.03 -4.95 6.74
C VAL A 16 -2.61 -4.58 6.34
N VAL A 17 -2.47 -3.96 5.17
CA VAL A 17 -1.18 -3.55 4.62
C VAL A 17 -1.11 -2.04 4.59
N LYS A 18 -0.14 -1.48 5.34
CA LYS A 18 0.16 -0.05 5.25
C LYS A 18 1.05 0.21 4.04
N TYR A 19 0.53 0.95 3.08
CA TYR A 19 1.23 1.39 1.88
C TYR A 19 1.80 2.80 2.07
N GLY A 20 3.13 2.89 2.17
CA GLY A 20 3.84 4.13 2.47
C GLY A 20 3.97 5.07 1.28
N GLY A 21 4.04 6.38 1.54
CA GLY A 21 4.11 7.43 0.51
C GLY A 21 5.31 7.32 -0.45
N ALA A 22 6.48 6.85 0.02
CA ALA A 22 7.66 6.68 -0.85
C ALA A 22 7.43 5.65 -1.98
N ALA A 23 6.70 4.57 -1.67
CA ALA A 23 6.31 3.58 -2.68
C ALA A 23 5.20 4.09 -3.61
N MET A 24 4.50 5.17 -3.24
CA MET A 24 3.48 5.85 -4.04
C MET A 24 4.05 6.93 -4.99
N GLU A 25 5.36 7.08 -5.09
CA GLU A 25 5.96 8.08 -5.99
C GLU A 25 6.59 7.43 -7.23
N GLN A 26 7.17 6.24 -7.08
CA GLN A 26 7.78 5.50 -8.17
C GLN A 26 6.73 4.63 -8.88
N ALA A 27 6.57 4.81 -10.20
CA ALA A 27 5.57 4.07 -10.98
C ALA A 27 5.76 2.55 -10.90
N ASP A 28 6.99 2.07 -11.02
CA ASP A 28 7.31 0.64 -10.99
C ASP A 28 6.94 -0.01 -9.63
N LEU A 29 7.14 0.73 -8.53
CA LEU A 29 6.78 0.25 -7.19
C LEU A 29 5.25 0.21 -6.98
N LYS A 30 4.49 1.12 -7.60
CA LYS A 30 3.01 1.06 -7.58
C LYS A 30 2.49 -0.16 -8.28
N ASP A 31 3.00 -0.43 -9.48
CA ASP A 31 2.53 -1.53 -10.31
C ASP A 31 2.88 -2.88 -9.68
N SER A 32 4.09 -3.00 -9.13
CA SER A 32 4.48 -4.19 -8.37
C SER A 32 3.58 -4.39 -7.15
N PHE A 33 3.36 -3.35 -6.35
CA PHE A 33 2.49 -3.43 -5.18
C PHE A 33 1.06 -3.83 -5.54
N ALA A 34 0.49 -3.26 -6.61
CA ALA A 34 -0.84 -3.62 -7.08
C ALA A 34 -0.93 -5.11 -7.48
N ARG A 35 0.11 -5.62 -8.18
CA ARG A 35 0.19 -7.05 -8.54
C ARG A 35 0.26 -7.96 -7.31
N ASP A 36 1.01 -7.57 -6.29
CA ASP A 36 1.10 -8.33 -5.04
C ASP A 36 -0.24 -8.38 -4.30
N VAL A 37 -0.96 -7.26 -4.24
CA VAL A 37 -2.31 -7.20 -3.65
C VAL A 37 -3.28 -8.10 -4.41
N ILE A 38 -3.22 -8.10 -5.75
CA ILE A 38 -4.02 -9.00 -6.58
C ILE A 38 -3.66 -10.46 -6.29
N LEU A 39 -2.37 -10.80 -6.20
CA LEU A 39 -1.91 -12.14 -5.88
C LEU A 39 -2.48 -12.63 -4.54
N LEU A 40 -2.40 -11.81 -3.49
CA LEU A 40 -2.98 -12.12 -2.17
C LEU A 40 -4.48 -12.44 -2.30
N ARG A 41 -5.23 -11.63 -3.06
CA ARG A 41 -6.65 -11.88 -3.30
C ARG A 41 -6.89 -13.18 -4.07
N CYS A 42 -6.10 -13.45 -5.11
CA CYS A 42 -6.20 -14.66 -5.92
C CYS A 42 -5.94 -15.94 -5.12
N VAL A 43 -5.05 -15.89 -4.12
CA VAL A 43 -4.76 -17.04 -3.24
C VAL A 43 -5.68 -17.13 -2.02
N GLY A 44 -6.74 -16.32 -1.97
CA GLY A 44 -7.79 -16.40 -0.95
C GLY A 44 -7.53 -15.58 0.31
N ILE A 45 -6.51 -14.71 0.33
CA ILE A 45 -6.28 -13.75 1.41
C ILE A 45 -7.16 -12.51 1.17
N ASN A 46 -7.62 -11.85 2.23
CA ASN A 46 -8.42 -10.63 2.15
C ASN A 46 -7.57 -9.39 2.48
N PRO A 47 -6.82 -8.81 1.51
CA PRO A 47 -6.00 -7.64 1.78
C PRO A 47 -6.86 -6.38 1.99
N VAL A 48 -6.49 -5.57 2.98
CA VAL A 48 -7.04 -4.23 3.25
C VAL A 48 -5.88 -3.24 3.20
N ILE A 49 -5.94 -2.29 2.26
CA ILE A 49 -4.83 -1.36 2.04
C ILE A 49 -5.10 -0.04 2.75
N VAL A 50 -4.15 0.41 3.57
CA VAL A 50 -4.17 1.73 4.21
C VAL A 50 -3.02 2.54 3.65
N HIS A 51 -3.28 3.70 3.04
CA HIS A 51 -2.23 4.52 2.42
C HIS A 51 -2.14 5.93 3.02
N GLY A 52 -0.98 6.54 2.87
CA GLY A 52 -0.77 7.95 3.19
C GLY A 52 -1.03 8.88 1.99
N GLY A 53 -0.72 10.16 2.17
CA GLY A 53 -0.81 11.17 1.09
C GLY A 53 0.04 12.42 1.33
N GLY A 54 1.05 12.31 2.22
CA GLY A 54 1.86 13.45 2.68
C GLY A 54 2.47 14.29 1.55
N PRO A 55 3.12 13.68 0.54
CA PRO A 55 3.69 14.43 -0.59
C PRO A 55 2.64 15.24 -1.37
N GLN A 56 1.48 14.66 -1.64
CA GLN A 56 0.39 15.32 -2.37
C GLN A 56 -0.23 16.46 -1.55
N ILE A 57 -0.39 16.25 -0.25
CA ILE A 57 -0.84 17.29 0.70
C ILE A 57 0.15 18.44 0.71
N GLY A 58 1.45 18.17 0.87
CA GLY A 58 2.50 19.20 0.88
C GLY A 58 2.56 19.99 -0.44
N ALA A 59 2.45 19.30 -1.58
CA ALA A 59 2.40 19.94 -2.90
C ALA A 59 1.20 20.89 -3.04
N LEU A 60 0.02 20.50 -2.54
CA LEU A 60 -1.16 21.36 -2.54
C LEU A 60 -1.00 22.54 -1.59
N MET A 61 -0.49 22.33 -0.38
CA MET A 61 -0.24 23.40 0.59
C MET A 61 0.69 24.47 0.03
N LYS A 62 1.79 24.06 -0.61
CA LYS A 62 2.72 24.97 -1.29
C LYS A 62 2.04 25.79 -2.38
N ARG A 63 1.19 25.18 -3.20
CA ARG A 63 0.39 25.89 -4.23
C ARG A 63 -0.57 26.93 -3.64
N LEU A 64 -1.01 26.71 -2.40
CA LEU A 64 -1.89 27.62 -1.65
C LEU A 64 -1.11 28.62 -0.78
N GLY A 65 0.22 28.66 -0.86
CA GLY A 65 1.06 29.54 -0.04
C GLY A 65 1.09 29.17 1.45
N LYS A 66 0.84 27.90 1.79
CA LYS A 66 0.85 27.38 3.16
C LYS A 66 2.05 26.46 3.36
N GLU A 67 2.67 26.54 4.53
CA GLU A 67 3.75 25.63 4.94
C GLU A 67 3.21 24.49 5.82
N PRO A 68 3.60 23.23 5.59
CA PRO A 68 3.25 22.12 6.46
C PRO A 68 3.88 22.29 7.84
N GLN A 69 3.09 22.08 8.90
CA GLN A 69 3.60 21.98 10.28
C GLN A 69 3.45 20.54 10.75
N PHE A 70 4.51 20.00 11.34
CA PHE A 70 4.55 18.67 11.95
C PHE A 70 4.77 18.86 13.45
N VAL A 71 3.93 18.21 14.26
CA VAL A 71 4.00 18.21 15.74
C VAL A 71 4.67 16.94 16.26
#